data_AF-A0A0K3B994-F1
#
_entry.id   AF-A0A0K3B994-F1
#
_cell.length_a   1.000
_cell.length_b   1.000
_cell.length_c   1.000
_cell.angle_alpha   90.00
_cell.angle_beta   90.00
_cell.angle_gamma   90.00
#
_symmetry.space_group_name_H-M   'P 1'
#
loop_
_entity.id
_entity.type
_entity.pdbx_description
1 polymer ?
#
loop_
_entity_poly.entity_id
_entity_poly.type
_entity_poly.pdbx_seq_one_letter_code
_entity_poly.pdbx_strand_id
1 'polypeptide(L)'
;MTVFRTPEPIAVTLEMSVGEARVHASDRTDTVVDVRPQQESSSNDRKAVEKTVVEYSNGRLLIRTPKWPMVGKGGTVDITIEVPTGSRLSGDSQVVDLRVEGRLGEVRYKSQHGGARFEQTGPLNVDTGHGNLVVGQVTGHADLRTGSGEVSVGKVDGTAVVKNTNGHIRIGDVTGELRVIASNGGVDVESVSAGVTVKNSHGDIRVGEVVRGTATLTTSHGGVEVGVRKGTAAWLELTTKHGKVRNNLENTDAPAQNEETVEVRVHTGFGNITVHRAA
;
A
#
# COMPACT_ATOMS: atom_id res chain seq x y z
N MET A 1 -23.30 -0.81 20.25
CA MET A 1 -23.71 -1.66 19.11
C MET A 1 -25.00 -1.17 18.46
N THR A 2 -24.93 -0.92 17.15
CA THR A 2 -26.05 -0.54 16.27
C THR A 2 -26.05 -1.47 15.05
N VAL A 3 -27.23 -1.90 14.59
CA VAL A 3 -27.37 -2.84 13.46
C VAL A 3 -28.27 -2.23 12.39
N PHE A 4 -27.86 -2.31 11.13
CA PHE A 4 -28.60 -1.84 9.96
C PHE A 4 -28.77 -2.98 8.96
N ARG A 5 -29.93 -3.07 8.31
CA ARG A 5 -30.11 -4.02 7.19
C ARG A 5 -29.48 -3.45 5.92
N THR A 6 -28.52 -4.18 5.37
CA THR A 6 -27.68 -3.76 4.24
C THR A 6 -27.41 -4.97 3.32
N PRO A 7 -28.43 -5.43 2.56
CA PRO A 7 -28.25 -6.58 1.68
C PRO A 7 -27.33 -6.30 0.48
N GLU A 8 -27.06 -5.04 0.19
CA GLU A 8 -26.13 -4.59 -0.85
C GLU A 8 -24.90 -3.88 -0.25
N PRO A 9 -23.75 -3.88 -0.95
CA PRO A 9 -22.56 -3.16 -0.50
C PRO A 9 -22.83 -1.67 -0.25
N ILE A 10 -22.32 -1.15 0.87
CA ILE A 10 -22.55 0.23 1.30
C ILE A 10 -21.29 1.09 1.13
N ALA A 11 -21.44 2.40 1.29
CA ALA A 11 -20.31 3.32 1.45
C ALA A 11 -20.14 3.70 2.92
N VAL A 12 -18.98 3.39 3.49
CA VAL A 12 -18.61 3.75 4.85
C VAL A 12 -17.74 5.00 4.84
N THR A 13 -18.13 6.01 5.61
CA THR A 13 -17.33 7.19 5.89
C THR A 13 -16.92 7.17 7.35
N LEU A 14 -15.61 7.13 7.61
CA LEU A 14 -15.03 7.02 8.93
C LEU A 14 -14.19 8.26 9.24
N GLU A 15 -14.66 9.08 10.19
CA GLU A 15 -13.95 10.26 10.67
C GLU A 15 -13.52 10.05 12.13
N MET A 16 -12.26 9.71 12.34
CA MET A 16 -11.75 9.31 13.65
C MET A 16 -10.56 10.16 14.12
N SER A 17 -10.64 10.74 15.31
CA SER A 17 -9.49 11.46 15.88
C SER A 17 -8.43 10.51 16.45
N VAL A 18 -8.78 9.69 17.45
CA VAL A 18 -7.81 8.84 18.16
C VAL A 18 -8.44 7.48 18.48
N GLY A 19 -7.70 6.39 18.19
CA GLY A 19 -8.05 5.04 18.65
C GLY A 19 -7.78 3.95 17.64
N GLU A 20 -8.58 2.88 17.68
CA GLU A 20 -8.46 1.74 16.77
C GLU A 20 -9.73 1.59 15.95
N ALA A 21 -9.55 1.30 14.66
CA ALA A 21 -10.64 0.99 13.75
C ALA A 21 -10.45 -0.41 13.17
N ARG A 22 -11.45 -1.27 13.35
CA ARG A 22 -11.51 -2.60 12.75
C ARG A 22 -12.69 -2.67 11.81
N VAL A 23 -12.43 -2.96 10.54
CA VAL A 23 -13.46 -3.18 9.51
C VAL A 23 -13.39 -4.62 9.05
N HIS A 24 -14.50 -5.34 9.15
CA HIS A 24 -14.59 -6.73 8.72
C HIS A 24 -15.61 -6.85 7.59
N ALA A 25 -15.12 -7.10 6.38
CA ALA A 25 -15.94 -7.33 5.20
C ALA A 25 -16.21 -8.82 5.02
N SER A 26 -17.49 -9.21 4.96
CA SER A 26 -17.88 -10.62 4.83
C SER A 26 -19.19 -10.75 4.04
N ASP A 27 -19.55 -11.98 3.67
CA ASP A 27 -20.79 -12.28 2.94
C ASP A 27 -22.01 -12.22 3.88
N ARG A 28 -22.27 -11.02 4.37
CA ARG A 28 -23.35 -10.69 5.29
C ARG A 28 -24.32 -9.70 4.63
N THR A 29 -25.54 -9.66 5.15
CA THR A 29 -26.61 -8.78 4.65
C THR A 29 -26.99 -7.68 5.64
N ASP A 30 -26.17 -7.49 6.66
CA ASP A 30 -26.32 -6.50 7.70
C ASP A 30 -25.01 -5.75 7.95
N THR A 31 -25.14 -4.57 8.52
CA THR A 31 -24.01 -3.75 8.95
C THR A 31 -24.10 -3.56 10.44
N VAL A 32 -23.05 -3.96 11.14
CA VAL A 32 -22.94 -3.83 12.60
C VAL A 32 -21.87 -2.80 12.89
N VAL A 33 -22.21 -1.82 13.73
CA VAL A 33 -21.26 -0.84 14.23
C VAL A 33 -21.22 -0.97 15.74
N ASP A 34 -20.04 -1.26 16.27
CA ASP A 34 -19.80 -1.23 17.71
C ASP A 34 -18.74 -0.21 18.06
N VAL A 35 -19.09 0.69 18.97
CA VAL A 35 -18.24 1.79 19.42
C VAL A 35 -18.05 1.60 20.92
N ARG A 36 -16.81 1.40 21.34
CA ARG A 36 -16.44 1.16 22.74
C ARG A 36 -15.37 2.12 23.21
N PRO A 37 -15.33 2.44 24.50
CA PRO A 37 -14.20 3.17 25.05
C PRO A 37 -13.00 2.22 25.06
N GLN A 38 -11.81 2.72 24.74
CA GLN A 38 -10.60 1.89 24.83
C GLN A 38 -10.35 1.46 26.29
N GLN A 39 -10.59 2.36 27.25
CA GLN A 39 -10.57 2.07 28.68
C GLN A 39 -11.91 2.42 29.33
N GLU A 40 -12.62 1.42 29.84
CA GLU A 40 -13.93 1.64 30.49
C GLU A 40 -13.86 2.54 31.74
N SER A 41 -12.71 2.55 32.42
CA SER A 41 -12.45 3.39 33.59
C SER A 41 -12.17 4.86 33.22
N SER A 42 -11.85 5.15 31.95
CA SER A 42 -11.56 6.51 31.48
C SER A 42 -12.86 7.28 31.23
N SER A 43 -13.09 8.33 32.03
CA SER A 43 -14.22 9.24 31.80
C SER A 43 -14.17 9.93 30.43
N ASN A 44 -12.97 10.11 29.87
CA ASN A 44 -12.80 10.79 28.59
C ASN A 44 -13.15 9.86 27.42
N ASP A 45 -12.80 8.58 27.52
CA ASP A 45 -13.14 7.56 26.52
C ASP A 45 -14.66 7.33 26.51
N ARG A 46 -15.29 7.26 27.69
CA ARG A 46 -16.75 7.17 27.78
C ARG A 46 -17.45 8.37 27.13
N LYS A 47 -16.97 9.59 27.41
CA LYS A 47 -17.45 10.82 26.74
C LYS A 47 -17.21 10.81 25.25
N ALA A 48 -16.14 10.17 24.78
CA ALA A 48 -15.86 10.02 23.36
C ALA A 48 -16.91 9.16 22.66
N VAL A 49 -17.24 8.01 23.25
CA VAL A 49 -18.28 7.11 22.76
C VAL A 49 -19.64 7.80 22.73
N GLU A 50 -20.03 8.46 23.82
CA GLU A 50 -21.32 9.18 23.91
C GLU A 50 -21.47 10.27 22.84
N LYS A 51 -20.37 10.91 22.46
CA LYS A 51 -20.33 11.97 21.45
C LYS A 51 -20.05 11.44 20.04
N THR A 52 -19.86 10.13 19.87
CA THR A 52 -19.63 9.53 18.56
C THR A 52 -20.97 9.42 17.84
N VAL A 53 -21.03 10.00 16.63
CA VAL A 53 -22.21 9.98 15.78
C VAL A 53 -22.11 8.79 14.84
N VAL A 54 -23.14 7.93 14.83
CA VAL A 54 -23.29 6.81 13.89
C VAL A 54 -24.62 6.99 13.17
N GLU A 55 -24.56 7.34 11.90
CA GLU A 55 -25.73 7.59 11.06
C GLU A 55 -25.70 6.72 9.82
N TYR A 56 -26.83 6.12 9.48
CA TYR A 56 -26.98 5.35 8.25
C TYR A 56 -28.16 5.90 7.44
N SER A 57 -27.89 6.32 6.20
CA SER A 57 -28.94 6.79 5.28
C SER A 57 -28.56 6.50 3.83
N ASN A 58 -29.53 6.05 3.02
CA ASN A 58 -29.37 5.86 1.58
C ASN A 58 -28.11 5.07 1.17
N GLY A 59 -27.81 3.96 1.85
CA GLY A 59 -26.63 3.14 1.54
C GLY A 59 -25.30 3.73 2.02
N ARG A 60 -25.32 4.79 2.83
CA ARG A 60 -24.12 5.44 3.39
C ARG A 60 -24.13 5.36 4.90
N LEU A 61 -23.04 4.85 5.46
CA LEU A 61 -22.78 4.82 6.89
C LEU A 61 -21.76 5.92 7.23
N LEU A 62 -22.13 6.88 8.06
CA LEU A 62 -21.24 7.89 8.60
C LEU A 62 -20.94 7.57 10.07
N ILE A 63 -19.65 7.44 10.39
CA ILE A 63 -19.16 7.33 11.76
C ILE A 63 -18.22 8.50 12.01
N ARG A 64 -18.59 9.37 12.95
CA ARG A 64 -17.80 10.56 13.29
C ARG A 64 -17.56 10.64 14.79
N THR A 65 -16.29 10.56 15.17
CA THR A 65 -15.84 10.77 16.55
C THR A 65 -15.68 12.27 16.84
N PRO A 66 -15.82 12.71 18.10
CA PRO A 66 -15.59 14.11 18.45
C PRO A 66 -14.11 14.47 18.26
N LYS A 67 -13.86 15.68 17.73
CA LYS A 67 -12.51 16.26 17.71
C LYS A 67 -12.24 16.95 19.05
N TRP A 68 -11.08 16.71 19.64
CA TRP A 68 -10.64 17.43 20.84
C TRP A 68 -9.61 18.52 20.51
N PRO A 69 -9.55 19.61 21.29
CA PRO A 69 -8.45 20.56 21.21
C PRO A 69 -7.10 19.88 21.51
N MET A 70 -6.02 20.34 20.88
CA MET A 70 -4.66 19.83 21.12
C MET A 70 -4.18 19.98 22.58
N VAL A 71 -4.84 20.83 23.38
CA VAL A 71 -4.55 21.03 24.80
C VAL A 71 -5.66 20.38 25.64
N GLY A 72 -5.37 19.23 26.23
CA GLY A 72 -6.29 18.47 27.09
C GLY A 72 -6.19 16.96 26.87
N LYS A 73 -6.83 16.17 27.75
CA LYS A 73 -6.92 14.71 27.57
C LYS A 73 -8.10 14.41 26.62
N GLY A 74 -7.80 14.07 25.37
CA GLY A 74 -8.77 13.47 24.44
C GLY A 74 -9.21 12.09 24.93
N GLY A 75 -10.37 11.62 24.46
CA GLY A 75 -10.80 10.24 24.70
C GLY A 75 -10.40 9.35 23.54
N THR A 76 -10.15 8.08 23.82
CA THR A 76 -9.86 7.07 22.79
C THR A 76 -11.06 6.15 22.59
N VAL A 77 -11.34 5.80 21.33
CA VAL A 77 -12.44 4.89 21.00
C VAL A 77 -11.98 3.75 20.11
N ASP A 78 -12.49 2.57 20.39
CA ASP A 78 -12.35 1.40 19.55
C ASP A 78 -13.64 1.22 18.76
N ILE A 79 -13.53 1.24 17.43
CA ILE A 79 -14.67 1.11 16.53
C ILE A 79 -14.51 -0.19 15.74
N THR A 80 -15.51 -1.06 15.84
CA THR A 80 -15.62 -2.26 15.01
C THR A 80 -16.80 -2.09 14.06
N ILE A 81 -16.54 -2.28 12.76
CA ILE A 81 -17.51 -2.13 11.69
C ILE A 81 -17.55 -3.42 10.90
N GLU A 82 -18.68 -4.11 10.91
CA GLU A 82 -18.88 -5.29 10.09
C GLU A 82 -19.78 -4.93 8.91
N VAL A 83 -19.32 -5.21 7.68
CA VAL A 83 -19.99 -4.78 6.44
C VAL A 83 -20.07 -5.91 5.41
N PRO A 84 -21.01 -5.82 4.45
CA PRO A 84 -21.00 -6.69 3.28
C PRO A 84 -19.72 -6.56 2.45
N THR A 85 -19.22 -7.68 1.93
CA THR A 85 -18.13 -7.74 0.96
C THR A 85 -18.34 -6.77 -0.21
N GLY A 86 -17.29 -6.08 -0.64
CA GLY A 86 -17.36 -5.12 -1.74
C GLY A 86 -17.81 -3.71 -1.34
N SER A 87 -18.10 -3.49 -0.05
CA SER A 87 -18.38 -2.15 0.49
C SER A 87 -17.20 -1.21 0.29
N ARG A 88 -17.48 0.07 0.12
CA ARG A 88 -16.45 1.12 -0.08
C ARG A 88 -16.12 1.76 1.26
N LEU A 89 -14.86 2.14 1.45
CA LEU A 89 -14.41 2.83 2.66
C LEU A 89 -13.75 4.15 2.30
N SER A 90 -14.23 5.23 2.91
CA SER A 90 -13.58 6.54 2.91
C SER A 90 -13.25 6.91 4.35
N GLY A 91 -11.98 6.94 4.73
CA GLY A 91 -11.57 7.28 6.09
C GLY A 91 -10.66 8.50 6.15
N ASP A 92 -10.90 9.36 7.13
CA ASP A 92 -10.00 10.44 7.54
C ASP A 92 -9.72 10.26 9.04
N SER A 93 -8.44 10.18 9.38
CA SER A 93 -8.02 9.97 10.76
C SER A 93 -6.78 10.74 11.15
N GLN A 94 -6.61 10.96 12.46
CA GLN A 94 -5.43 11.65 13.00
C GLN A 94 -4.44 10.67 13.62
N VAL A 95 -4.84 9.91 14.64
CA VAL A 95 -3.97 8.94 15.34
C VAL A 95 -4.74 7.62 15.47
N VAL A 96 -4.81 6.87 14.38
CA VAL A 96 -5.64 5.65 14.32
C VAL A 96 -4.91 4.52 13.62
N ASP A 97 -4.88 3.37 14.29
CA ASP A 97 -4.53 2.10 13.65
C ASP A 97 -5.78 1.52 12.99
N LEU A 98 -5.76 1.42 11.66
CA LEU A 98 -6.85 0.84 10.87
C LEU A 98 -6.50 -0.58 10.46
N ARG A 99 -7.39 -1.52 10.76
CA ARG A 99 -7.31 -2.89 10.28
C ARG A 99 -8.56 -3.24 9.49
N VAL A 100 -8.36 -3.67 8.26
CA VAL A 100 -9.41 -4.14 7.36
C VAL A 100 -9.16 -5.60 7.04
N GLU A 101 -10.13 -6.43 7.38
CA GLU A 101 -10.17 -7.87 7.10
C GLU A 101 -11.28 -8.17 6.09
N GLY A 102 -11.04 -9.14 5.22
CA GLY A 102 -11.89 -9.46 4.09
C GLY A 102 -11.76 -8.49 2.91
N ARG A 103 -12.67 -8.65 1.93
CA ARG A 103 -12.60 -7.95 0.63
C ARG A 103 -13.48 -6.70 0.61
N LEU A 104 -12.85 -5.54 0.63
CA LEU A 104 -13.50 -4.26 0.32
C LEU A 104 -13.47 -3.94 -1.17
N GLY A 105 -14.37 -3.05 -1.59
CA GLY A 105 -14.34 -2.43 -2.91
C GLY A 105 -13.27 -1.32 -2.97
N GLU A 106 -13.66 -0.13 -3.43
CA GLU A 106 -12.78 1.04 -3.41
C GLU A 106 -12.50 1.50 -1.97
N VAL A 107 -11.23 1.77 -1.68
CA VAL A 107 -10.78 2.29 -0.39
C VAL A 107 -10.02 3.59 -0.61
N ARG A 108 -10.45 4.65 0.08
CA ARG A 108 -9.74 5.91 0.22
C ARG A 108 -9.47 6.17 1.69
N TYR A 109 -8.21 6.22 2.08
CA TYR A 109 -7.85 6.42 3.48
C TYR A 109 -6.78 7.49 3.64
N LYS A 110 -7.03 8.41 4.56
CA LYS A 110 -6.07 9.42 4.97
C LYS A 110 -5.81 9.32 6.46
N SER A 111 -4.53 9.28 6.85
CA SER A 111 -4.12 9.27 8.25
C SER A 111 -2.91 10.18 8.48
N GLN A 112 -2.87 10.88 9.61
CA GLN A 112 -1.66 11.61 10.00
C GLN A 112 -0.66 10.68 10.70
N HIS A 113 -1.14 9.84 11.60
CA HIS A 113 -0.39 8.89 12.39
C HIS A 113 -1.18 7.59 12.59
N GLY A 114 -0.47 6.47 12.63
CA GLY A 114 -1.04 5.15 12.82
C GLY A 114 -0.88 4.29 11.58
N GLY A 115 -0.74 2.99 11.81
CA GLY A 115 -0.61 2.01 10.74
C GLY A 115 -1.94 1.75 10.06
N ALA A 116 -1.85 1.24 8.83
CA ALA A 116 -3.02 0.74 8.13
C ALA A 116 -2.72 -0.66 7.59
N ARG A 117 -3.60 -1.60 7.85
CA ARG A 117 -3.54 -2.96 7.34
C ARG A 117 -4.78 -3.26 6.54
N PHE A 118 -4.61 -3.65 5.29
CA PHE A 118 -5.69 -4.07 4.40
C PHE A 118 -5.42 -5.49 3.92
N GLU A 119 -6.37 -6.40 4.08
CA GLU A 119 -6.24 -7.77 3.57
C GLU A 119 -6.48 -7.81 2.06
N GLN A 120 -7.68 -7.43 1.61
CA GLN A 120 -8.04 -7.40 0.20
C GLN A 120 -8.88 -6.16 -0.14
N THR A 121 -8.53 -5.46 -1.21
CA THR A 121 -9.27 -4.29 -1.67
C THR A 121 -9.41 -4.27 -3.19
N GLY A 122 -10.41 -3.54 -3.69
CA GLY A 122 -10.42 -3.01 -5.05
C GLY A 122 -9.42 -1.85 -5.20
N PRO A 123 -9.74 -0.81 -5.99
CA PRO A 123 -8.88 0.37 -6.11
C PRO A 123 -8.56 0.99 -4.76
N LEU A 124 -7.29 1.26 -4.51
CA LEU A 124 -6.78 1.69 -3.22
C LEU A 124 -6.08 3.04 -3.34
N ASN A 125 -6.49 4.02 -2.54
CA ASN A 125 -5.83 5.30 -2.40
C ASN A 125 -5.56 5.57 -0.91
N VAL A 126 -4.28 5.60 -0.54
CA VAL A 126 -3.87 5.75 0.86
C VAL A 126 -2.86 6.88 0.97
N ASP A 127 -3.10 7.81 1.89
CA ASP A 127 -2.18 8.89 2.26
C ASP A 127 -1.94 8.86 3.77
N THR A 128 -0.77 8.37 4.18
CA THR A 128 -0.39 8.23 5.59
C THR A 128 0.81 9.12 5.92
N GLY A 129 0.74 9.94 6.96
CA GLY A 129 1.89 10.71 7.41
C GLY A 129 2.98 9.81 8.02
N HIS A 130 2.61 9.09 9.08
CA HIS A 130 3.52 8.24 9.84
C HIS A 130 2.86 6.93 10.24
N GLY A 131 3.45 5.79 9.87
CA GLY A 131 2.95 4.47 10.23
C GLY A 131 3.29 3.44 9.18
N ASN A 132 3.25 2.16 9.58
CA ASN A 132 3.46 1.07 8.65
C ASN A 132 2.19 0.82 7.84
N LEU A 133 2.34 0.65 6.54
CA LEU A 133 1.26 0.33 5.61
C LEU A 133 1.45 -1.10 5.12
N VAL A 134 0.49 -1.97 5.42
CA VAL A 134 0.50 -3.35 4.96
C VAL A 134 -0.75 -3.63 4.13
N VAL A 135 -0.55 -4.09 2.91
CA VAL A 135 -1.63 -4.41 1.97
C VAL A 135 -1.42 -5.83 1.47
N GLY A 136 -2.39 -6.72 1.65
CA GLY A 136 -2.32 -8.10 1.18
C GLY A 136 -2.49 -8.17 -0.33
N GLN A 137 -3.69 -7.86 -0.83
CA GLN A 137 -4.01 -7.88 -2.26
C GLN A 137 -4.82 -6.66 -2.68
N VAL A 138 -4.47 -6.08 -3.83
CA VAL A 138 -5.21 -4.99 -4.48
C VAL A 138 -5.65 -5.44 -5.86
N THR A 139 -6.94 -5.26 -6.17
CA THR A 139 -7.48 -5.46 -7.52
C THR A 139 -7.76 -4.12 -8.17
N GLY A 140 -6.99 -3.76 -9.21
CA GLY A 140 -7.07 -2.47 -9.89
C GLY A 140 -5.89 -1.55 -9.58
N HIS A 141 -6.14 -0.24 -9.52
CA HIS A 141 -5.09 0.76 -9.31
C HIS A 141 -4.82 1.00 -7.82
N ALA A 142 -3.54 0.90 -7.42
CA ALA A 142 -3.06 1.25 -6.08
C ALA A 142 -2.28 2.58 -6.11
N ASP A 143 -2.69 3.56 -5.31
CA ASP A 143 -1.96 4.81 -5.07
C ASP A 143 -1.62 4.92 -3.58
N LEU A 144 -0.38 4.64 -3.22
CA LEU A 144 0.07 4.61 -1.84
C LEU A 144 1.08 5.73 -1.61
N ARG A 145 0.75 6.67 -0.74
CA ARG A 145 1.63 7.76 -0.32
C ARG A 145 1.88 7.66 1.17
N THR A 146 3.15 7.58 1.54
CA THR A 146 3.55 7.61 2.95
C THR A 146 4.70 8.57 3.21
N GLY A 147 4.65 9.28 4.33
CA GLY A 147 5.73 10.15 4.79
C GLY A 147 6.85 9.37 5.49
N SER A 148 6.51 8.48 6.40
CA SER A 148 7.47 7.68 7.15
C SER A 148 6.86 6.36 7.63
N GLY A 149 7.55 5.25 7.36
CA GLY A 149 7.13 3.91 7.76
C GLY A 149 7.45 2.87 6.69
N GLU A 150 7.35 1.59 7.07
CA GLU A 150 7.50 0.49 6.12
C GLU A 150 6.22 0.35 5.28
N VAL A 151 6.39 0.13 3.98
CA VAL A 151 5.30 -0.21 3.07
C VAL A 151 5.50 -1.64 2.60
N SER A 152 4.53 -2.51 2.88
CA SER A 152 4.51 -3.89 2.40
C SER A 152 3.24 -4.12 1.60
N VAL A 153 3.39 -4.46 0.32
CA VAL A 153 2.29 -4.81 -0.57
C VAL A 153 2.52 -6.23 -1.07
N GLY A 154 1.57 -7.13 -0.86
CA GLY A 154 1.68 -8.53 -1.30
C GLY A 154 1.48 -8.67 -2.80
N LYS A 155 0.24 -8.51 -3.27
CA LYS A 155 -0.13 -8.70 -4.68
C LYS A 155 -0.94 -7.52 -5.21
N VAL A 156 -0.63 -7.06 -6.42
CA VAL A 156 -1.40 -6.04 -7.14
C VAL A 156 -1.81 -6.57 -8.51
N ASP A 157 -3.09 -6.86 -8.65
CA ASP A 157 -3.73 -7.22 -9.90
C ASP A 157 -4.12 -5.94 -10.66
N GLY A 158 -3.13 -5.23 -11.19
CA GLY A 158 -3.30 -3.96 -11.87
C GLY A 158 -2.03 -3.09 -11.81
N THR A 159 -2.22 -1.78 -11.76
CA THR A 159 -1.12 -0.79 -11.71
C THR A 159 -0.91 -0.28 -10.29
N ALA A 160 0.33 0.05 -9.94
CA ALA A 160 0.67 0.56 -8.62
C ALA A 160 1.58 1.78 -8.70
N VAL A 161 1.25 2.81 -7.92
CA VAL A 161 2.10 3.97 -7.65
C VAL A 161 2.37 4.02 -6.16
N VAL A 162 3.63 3.88 -5.78
CA VAL A 162 4.07 3.92 -4.38
C VAL A 162 5.05 5.07 -4.19
N LYS A 163 4.71 5.99 -3.29
CA LYS A 163 5.58 7.10 -2.90
C LYS A 163 5.88 7.01 -1.41
N ASN A 164 7.14 6.82 -1.05
CA ASN A 164 7.60 6.82 0.33
C ASN A 164 8.75 7.81 0.49
N THR A 165 8.76 8.61 1.55
CA THR A 165 9.91 9.45 1.86
C THR A 165 10.94 8.72 2.72
N ASN A 166 10.52 8.02 3.77
CA ASN A 166 11.40 7.29 4.68
C ASN A 166 10.84 5.90 5.02
N GLY A 167 11.64 4.86 4.77
CA GLY A 167 11.30 3.50 5.12
C GLY A 167 11.47 2.55 3.95
N HIS A 168 11.52 1.26 4.26
CA HIS A 168 11.64 0.22 3.24
C HIS A 168 10.31 0.01 2.53
N ILE A 169 10.39 -0.23 1.22
CA ILE A 169 9.26 -0.61 0.38
C ILE A 169 9.47 -2.06 -0.03
N ARG A 170 8.51 -2.92 0.28
CA ARG A 170 8.43 -4.31 -0.18
C ARG A 170 7.17 -4.48 -1.00
N ILE A 171 7.32 -4.95 -2.23
CA ILE A 171 6.22 -5.22 -3.14
C ILE A 171 6.42 -6.65 -3.64
N GLY A 172 5.41 -7.50 -3.53
CA GLY A 172 5.47 -8.86 -4.07
C GLY A 172 5.21 -8.83 -5.59
N ASP A 173 4.04 -9.30 -6.00
CA ASP A 173 3.69 -9.46 -7.41
C ASP A 173 2.86 -8.30 -7.94
N VAL A 174 3.25 -7.73 -9.09
CA VAL A 174 2.45 -6.72 -9.80
C VAL A 174 2.21 -7.15 -11.25
N THR A 175 0.94 -7.28 -11.63
CA THR A 175 0.57 -7.73 -12.98
C THR A 175 0.63 -6.62 -14.03
N GLY A 176 0.52 -5.36 -13.61
CA GLY A 176 0.60 -4.18 -14.48
C GLY A 176 1.91 -3.40 -14.31
N GLU A 177 1.82 -2.09 -14.59
CA GLU A 177 2.95 -1.17 -14.41
C GLU A 177 3.12 -0.77 -12.94
N LEU A 178 4.37 -0.81 -12.47
CA LEU A 178 4.76 -0.38 -11.14
C LEU A 178 5.61 0.89 -11.20
N ARG A 179 5.20 1.94 -10.47
CA ARG A 179 5.98 3.16 -10.28
C ARG A 179 6.28 3.39 -8.81
N VAL A 180 7.55 3.36 -8.45
CA VAL A 180 8.02 3.61 -7.08
C VAL A 180 8.86 4.88 -7.03
N ILE A 181 8.53 5.76 -6.09
CA ILE A 181 9.30 6.96 -5.78
C ILE A 181 9.68 6.88 -4.30
N ALA A 182 10.93 6.56 -4.03
CA ALA A 182 11.52 6.50 -2.71
C ALA A 182 12.56 7.62 -2.53
N SER A 183 12.73 8.10 -1.30
CA SER A 183 13.84 9.02 -0.97
C SER A 183 14.89 8.33 -0.11
N ASN A 184 14.49 7.75 1.02
CA ASN A 184 15.39 7.11 1.98
C ASN A 184 14.86 5.73 2.38
N GLY A 185 15.50 4.67 1.90
CA GLY A 185 15.12 3.30 2.18
C GLY A 185 15.37 2.39 0.99
N GLY A 186 15.49 1.09 1.25
CA GLY A 186 15.59 0.09 0.19
C GLY A 186 14.24 -0.20 -0.45
N VAL A 187 14.25 -0.50 -1.74
CA VAL A 187 13.08 -0.94 -2.49
C VAL A 187 13.31 -2.40 -2.91
N ASP A 188 12.42 -3.29 -2.49
CA ASP A 188 12.43 -4.70 -2.87
C ASP A 188 11.12 -5.00 -3.60
N VAL A 189 11.23 -5.47 -4.84
CA VAL A 189 10.11 -5.87 -5.69
C VAL A 189 10.34 -7.33 -6.08
N GLU A 190 9.39 -8.20 -5.80
CA GLU A 190 9.53 -9.64 -6.10
C GLU A 190 9.34 -9.90 -7.59
N SER A 191 8.18 -9.54 -8.16
CA SER A 191 7.91 -9.72 -9.59
C SER A 191 7.07 -8.61 -10.21
N VAL A 192 7.39 -8.24 -11.45
CA VAL A 192 6.62 -7.29 -12.26
C VAL A 192 6.39 -7.83 -13.66
N SER A 193 5.13 -7.79 -14.10
CA SER A 193 4.72 -8.34 -15.39
C SER A 193 4.74 -7.34 -16.55
N ALA A 194 4.40 -6.05 -16.36
CA ALA A 194 4.24 -5.12 -17.51
C ALA A 194 5.32 -4.03 -17.61
N GLY A 195 6.00 -3.72 -16.52
CA GLY A 195 7.06 -2.71 -16.49
C GLY A 195 7.22 -2.08 -15.12
N VAL A 196 8.43 -1.64 -14.81
CA VAL A 196 8.78 -1.06 -13.51
C VAL A 196 9.57 0.23 -13.68
N THR A 197 9.19 1.27 -12.96
CA THR A 197 9.97 2.50 -12.82
C THR A 197 10.24 2.75 -11.34
N VAL A 198 11.49 2.59 -10.90
CA VAL A 198 11.90 2.92 -9.54
C VAL A 198 12.83 4.12 -9.57
N LYS A 199 12.47 5.17 -8.82
CA LYS A 199 13.36 6.29 -8.52
C LYS A 199 13.60 6.31 -7.02
N ASN A 200 14.83 6.07 -6.63
CA ASN A 200 15.31 6.20 -5.26
C ASN A 200 16.37 7.32 -5.17
N SER A 201 16.57 7.89 -3.98
CA SER A 201 17.72 8.77 -3.72
C SER A 201 18.78 8.03 -2.92
N HIS A 202 18.40 7.36 -1.83
CA HIS A 202 19.29 6.62 -0.95
C HIS A 202 18.71 5.26 -0.59
N GLY A 203 19.45 4.20 -0.90
CA GLY A 203 19.10 2.82 -0.62
C GLY A 203 19.20 1.94 -1.86
N ASP A 204 19.34 0.65 -1.59
CA ASP A 204 19.44 -0.37 -2.64
C ASP A 204 18.08 -0.61 -3.29
N ILE A 205 18.11 -0.92 -4.59
CA ILE A 205 16.93 -1.34 -5.35
C ILE A 205 17.14 -2.79 -5.74
N ARG A 206 16.23 -3.67 -5.33
CA ARG A 206 16.16 -5.06 -5.79
C ARG A 206 14.85 -5.28 -6.53
N VAL A 207 14.96 -5.83 -7.72
CA VAL A 207 13.83 -6.36 -8.49
C VAL A 207 14.14 -7.82 -8.79
N GLY A 208 13.35 -8.74 -8.23
CA GLY A 208 13.56 -10.18 -8.33
C GLY A 208 13.30 -10.72 -9.73
N GLU A 209 12.19 -10.32 -10.36
CA GLU A 209 11.84 -10.74 -11.71
C GLU A 209 11.12 -9.64 -12.49
N VAL A 210 11.60 -9.36 -13.71
CA VAL A 210 10.86 -8.60 -14.72
C VAL A 210 10.54 -9.52 -15.88
N VAL A 211 9.24 -9.64 -16.19
CA VAL A 211 8.72 -10.52 -17.25
C VAL A 211 8.91 -9.90 -18.63
N ARG A 212 8.41 -8.66 -18.82
CA ARG A 212 8.44 -7.92 -20.08
C ARG A 212 8.29 -6.41 -19.85
N GLY A 213 8.45 -5.64 -20.93
CA GLY A 213 8.26 -4.20 -20.92
C GLY A 213 9.53 -3.44 -20.57
N THR A 214 9.41 -2.33 -19.85
CA THR A 214 10.56 -1.48 -19.51
C THR A 214 10.81 -1.47 -18.01
N ALA A 215 12.05 -1.71 -17.60
CA ALA A 215 12.54 -1.60 -16.23
C ALA A 215 13.51 -0.41 -16.14
N THR A 216 13.03 0.73 -15.64
CA THR A 216 13.86 1.92 -15.40
C THR A 216 14.13 2.08 -13.92
N LEU A 217 15.37 1.84 -13.50
CA LEU A 217 15.78 1.90 -12.10
C LEU A 217 16.85 2.98 -11.92
N THR A 218 16.56 3.97 -11.10
CA THR A 218 17.47 5.08 -10.83
C THR A 218 17.67 5.25 -9.33
N THR A 219 18.93 5.26 -8.87
CA THR A 219 19.29 5.61 -7.49
C THR A 219 20.50 6.55 -7.45
N SER A 220 20.60 7.45 -6.47
CA SER A 220 21.80 8.28 -6.33
C SER A 220 22.88 7.57 -5.53
N HIS A 221 22.47 6.90 -4.45
CA HIS A 221 23.34 6.12 -3.58
C HIS A 221 22.68 4.78 -3.24
N GLY A 222 23.27 3.69 -3.70
CA GLY A 222 22.74 2.34 -3.51
C GLY A 222 23.10 1.43 -4.67
N GLY A 223 23.22 0.15 -4.38
CA GLY A 223 23.30 -0.90 -5.38
C GLY A 223 21.96 -1.13 -6.07
N VAL A 224 22.01 -1.65 -7.29
CA VAL A 224 20.83 -2.07 -8.02
C VAL A 224 20.99 -3.52 -8.42
N GLU A 225 20.01 -4.33 -8.10
CA GLU A 225 19.91 -5.74 -8.47
C GLU A 225 18.63 -5.96 -9.28
N VAL A 226 18.76 -6.57 -10.45
CA VAL A 226 17.65 -6.85 -11.35
C VAL A 226 17.71 -8.29 -11.84
N GLY A 227 16.64 -9.04 -11.63
CA GLY A 227 16.42 -10.32 -12.25
C GLY A 227 15.54 -10.20 -13.49
N VAL A 228 15.97 -10.83 -14.58
CA VAL A 228 15.18 -10.95 -15.81
C VAL A 228 14.64 -12.37 -15.93
N ARG A 229 13.36 -12.50 -16.28
CA ARG A 229 12.72 -13.80 -16.50
C ARG A 229 13.49 -14.67 -17.51
N LYS A 230 13.51 -15.98 -17.26
CA LYS A 230 14.08 -16.96 -18.19
C LYS A 230 13.27 -16.98 -19.49
N GLY A 231 13.97 -16.92 -20.62
CA GLY A 231 13.33 -16.89 -21.96
C GLY A 231 12.94 -15.51 -22.47
N THR A 232 13.14 -14.45 -21.67
CA THR A 232 12.94 -13.05 -22.11
C THR A 232 14.27 -12.48 -22.63
N ALA A 233 14.25 -11.89 -23.82
CA ALA A 233 15.42 -11.17 -24.35
C ALA A 233 15.54 -9.80 -23.67
N ALA A 234 16.72 -9.50 -23.12
CA ALA A 234 16.98 -8.27 -22.38
C ALA A 234 17.89 -7.33 -23.16
N TRP A 235 17.42 -6.12 -23.41
CA TRP A 235 18.29 -5.01 -23.79
C TRP A 235 18.72 -4.27 -22.54
N LEU A 236 20.03 -4.06 -22.38
CA LEU A 236 20.61 -3.52 -21.14
C LEU A 236 21.31 -2.17 -21.39
N GLU A 237 20.90 -1.16 -20.63
CA GLU A 237 21.63 0.10 -20.48
C GLU A 237 21.97 0.30 -19.01
N LEU A 238 23.23 0.01 -18.64
CA LEU A 238 23.67 0.01 -17.24
C LEU A 238 24.75 1.07 -17.05
N THR A 239 24.46 2.10 -16.26
CA THR A 239 25.37 3.21 -15.99
C THR A 239 25.58 3.38 -14.49
N THR A 240 26.84 3.33 -14.04
CA THR A 240 27.25 3.70 -12.68
C THR A 240 28.36 4.76 -12.75
N LYS A 241 28.30 5.83 -11.94
CA LYS A 241 29.43 6.78 -11.86
C LYS A 241 30.56 6.23 -11.00
N HIS A 242 30.23 5.58 -9.90
CA HIS A 242 31.17 4.96 -8.97
C HIS A 242 30.67 3.60 -8.50
N GLY A 243 31.21 2.53 -9.09
CA GLY A 243 30.87 1.16 -8.75
C GLY A 243 31.28 0.19 -9.85
N LYS A 244 30.84 -1.07 -9.71
CA LYS A 244 31.05 -2.12 -10.72
C LYS A 244 29.72 -2.57 -11.30
N VAL A 245 29.71 -2.85 -12.59
CA VAL A 245 28.59 -3.50 -13.27
C VAL A 245 28.93 -4.98 -13.44
N ARG A 246 28.04 -5.85 -12.97
CA ARG A 246 28.12 -7.29 -13.15
C ARG A 246 26.90 -7.76 -13.92
N ASN A 247 27.12 -8.25 -15.13
CA ASN A 247 26.10 -8.91 -15.93
C ASN A 247 26.31 -10.42 -15.84
N ASN A 248 25.37 -11.13 -15.23
CA ASN A 248 25.34 -12.58 -15.16
C ASN A 248 24.28 -13.17 -16.12
N LEU A 249 23.74 -12.39 -17.06
CA LEU A 249 22.91 -12.93 -18.12
C LEU A 249 23.79 -13.68 -19.12
N GLU A 250 23.37 -14.90 -19.46
CA GLU A 250 23.92 -15.59 -20.63
C GLU A 250 23.54 -14.81 -21.88
N ASN A 251 24.53 -14.57 -22.75
CA ASN A 251 24.27 -13.98 -24.06
C ASN A 251 23.31 -14.90 -24.82
N THR A 252 22.14 -14.38 -25.16
CA THR A 252 21.17 -15.05 -26.02
C THR A 252 21.17 -14.31 -27.35
N ASP A 253 21.02 -15.04 -28.46
CA ASP A 253 20.83 -14.44 -29.77
C ASP A 253 19.60 -13.51 -29.79
N ALA A 254 19.54 -12.59 -30.75
CA ALA A 254 18.44 -11.65 -30.88
C ALA A 254 17.08 -12.37 -30.83
N PRO A 255 16.08 -11.82 -30.11
CA PRO A 255 14.84 -12.51 -29.88
C PRO A 255 14.19 -12.95 -31.20
N ALA A 256 13.71 -14.20 -31.23
CA ALA A 256 12.76 -14.60 -32.27
C ALA A 256 11.52 -13.68 -32.20
N GLN A 257 10.84 -13.42 -33.33
CA GLN A 257 9.74 -12.43 -33.46
C GLN A 257 8.57 -12.54 -32.43
N ASN A 258 8.53 -13.60 -31.62
CA ASN A 258 7.51 -13.89 -30.60
C ASN A 258 8.07 -14.01 -29.17
N GLU A 259 9.35 -13.68 -28.91
CA GLU A 259 9.89 -13.68 -27.55
C GLU A 259 9.54 -12.38 -26.81
N GLU A 260 9.13 -12.52 -25.54
CA GLU A 260 8.94 -11.36 -24.69
C GLU A 260 10.28 -10.61 -24.57
N THR A 261 10.25 -9.29 -24.77
CA THR A 261 11.42 -8.43 -24.64
C THR A 261 11.30 -7.56 -23.40
N VAL A 262 12.44 -7.33 -22.75
CA VAL A 262 12.56 -6.39 -21.64
C VAL A 262 13.68 -5.39 -21.90
N GLU A 263 13.37 -4.12 -21.70
CA GLU A 263 14.36 -3.05 -21.75
C GLU A 263 14.74 -2.65 -20.33
N VAL A 264 15.96 -2.95 -19.91
CA VAL A 264 16.44 -2.67 -18.56
C VAL A 264 17.41 -1.50 -18.60
N ARG A 265 16.97 -0.36 -18.06
CA ARG A 265 17.76 0.86 -17.90
C ARG A 265 18.06 1.08 -16.43
N VAL A 266 19.33 0.97 -16.05
CA VAL A 266 19.78 1.17 -14.67
C VAL A 266 20.77 2.32 -14.62
N HIS A 267 20.48 3.29 -13.75
CA HIS A 267 21.37 4.40 -13.43
C HIS A 267 21.65 4.47 -11.93
N THR A 268 22.91 4.39 -11.53
CA THR A 268 23.32 4.67 -10.14
C THR A 268 24.45 5.69 -10.08
N GLY A 269 24.40 6.60 -9.11
CA GLY A 269 25.51 7.50 -8.82
C GLY A 269 26.66 6.77 -8.12
N PHE A 270 26.33 6.09 -7.02
CA PHE A 270 27.28 5.35 -6.19
C PHE A 270 26.69 4.00 -5.82
N GLY A 271 27.27 2.92 -6.33
CA GLY A 271 26.81 1.56 -6.07
C GLY A 271 27.10 0.60 -7.20
N ASN A 272 27.02 -0.69 -6.88
CA ASN A 272 27.19 -1.75 -7.86
C ASN A 272 25.86 -2.06 -8.56
N ILE A 273 25.93 -2.42 -9.83
CA ILE A 273 24.78 -2.91 -10.58
C ILE A 273 25.00 -4.40 -10.83
N THR A 274 24.02 -5.22 -10.45
CA THR A 274 24.02 -6.65 -10.76
C THR A 274 22.77 -7.01 -11.54
N VAL A 275 22.95 -7.62 -12.71
CA VAL A 275 21.84 -8.18 -13.51
C VAL A 275 22.01 -9.68 -13.57
N HIS A 276 20.94 -10.43 -13.33
CA HIS A 276 20.94 -11.89 -13.31
C HIS A 276 19.64 -12.45 -13.89
N ARG A 277 19.59 -13.77 -14.14
CA ARG A 277 18.34 -14.45 -14.50
C ARG A 277 17.55 -14.74 -13.22
N ALA A 278 16.26 -14.42 -13.21
CA ALA A 278 15.37 -14.81 -12.13
C ALA A 278 15.39 -16.35 -11.96
N ALA A 279 15.36 -16.80 -10.71
CA ALA A 279 15.53 -18.22 -10.35
C ALA A 279 14.34 -19.07 -10.79
#